data_AF-A0A7W2SDV1-F1
#
_entry.id   AF-A0A7W2SDV1-F1
#
_cell.length_a   1.000
_cell.length_b   1.000
_cell.length_c   1.000
_cell.angle_alpha   90.00
_cell.angle_beta   90.00
_cell.angle_gamma   90.00
#
_symmetry.space_group_name_H-M   'P 1'
#
loop_
_entity.id
_entity.type
_entity.pdbx_description
1 polymer ?
#
loop_
_entity_poly.entity_id
_entity_poly.type
_entity_poly.pdbx_seq_one_letter_code
_entity_poly.pdbx_strand_id
1 'polypeptide(L)'
;MKKNNNVMKIKAVARHHGLFITLTGFIALFIMAWLCSYYWQQARFPLMFMVLACLVTIFIGLLKLAEPTYSLILTAETLTFHHRHGRWQLNWQQIRNLHCVSNTVGINREELNYVGIKLSSIDSIADNISLRLANRMIHEQKPLIHYCIKHQLLTFEQGILNFEPYVLKDGSIIKGPLAAFLHHSEVLHHALGAHLFIAASNLNGPMEDFVVLANTYLANAKEAYY
;
A
#
# COMPACT_ATOMS: atom_id res chain seq x y z
N MET A 1 -6.80 33.77 9.82
CA MET A 1 -5.84 32.74 10.29
C MET A 1 -5.18 32.11 9.07
N LYS A 2 -3.85 32.24 8.96
CA LYS A 2 -3.09 31.75 7.79
C LYS A 2 -2.94 30.24 7.95
N LYS A 3 -3.80 29.45 7.29
CA LYS A 3 -3.73 27.98 7.28
C LYS A 3 -2.41 27.60 6.65
N ASN A 4 -1.40 27.27 7.46
CA ASN A 4 -0.13 26.78 6.97
C ASN A 4 -0.43 25.42 6.32
N ASN A 5 -0.61 25.40 5.00
CA ASN A 5 -0.81 24.20 4.21
C ASN A 5 0.51 23.41 4.14
N ASN A 6 0.97 22.90 5.28
CA ASN A 6 2.11 21.99 5.35
C ASN A 6 1.66 20.64 4.79
N VAL A 7 1.70 20.55 3.46
CA VAL A 7 1.51 19.31 2.72
C VAL A 7 2.79 18.50 2.85
N MET A 8 2.75 17.45 3.65
CA MET A 8 3.85 16.51 3.76
C MET A 8 3.63 15.35 2.78
N LYS A 9 4.64 15.05 1.95
CA LYS A 9 4.58 13.98 0.96
C LYS A 9 5.60 12.91 1.31
N ILE A 10 5.15 11.68 1.48
CA ILE A 10 6.00 10.51 1.68
C ILE A 10 6.23 9.86 0.32
N LYS A 11 7.50 9.72 -0.07
CA LYS A 11 7.89 9.12 -1.35
C LYS A 11 7.59 7.62 -1.34
N ALA A 12 7.16 7.09 -2.48
CA ALA A 12 7.03 5.64 -2.62
C ALA A 12 8.42 5.00 -2.74
N VAL A 13 8.74 4.03 -1.87
CA VAL A 13 10.02 3.31 -1.90
C VAL A 13 10.16 2.48 -3.16
N ALA A 14 9.07 1.94 -3.69
CA ALA A 14 9.13 0.99 -4.79
C ALA A 14 9.52 1.63 -6.15
N ARG A 15 9.39 2.97 -6.30
CA ARG A 15 9.98 3.75 -7.42
C ARG A 15 11.49 3.97 -7.29
N HIS A 16 12.08 3.71 -6.12
CA HIS A 16 13.49 4.00 -5.87
C HIS A 16 14.42 3.21 -6.81
N HIS A 17 15.47 3.86 -7.28
CA HIS A 17 16.43 3.37 -8.27
C HIS A 17 15.87 3.00 -9.66
N GLY A 18 14.60 3.27 -9.97
CA GLY A 18 14.02 2.93 -11.28
C GLY A 18 14.81 3.53 -12.46
N LEU A 19 15.14 4.82 -12.37
CA LEU A 19 15.92 5.53 -13.40
C LEU A 19 17.35 4.96 -13.53
N PHE A 20 18.01 4.68 -12.40
CA PHE A 20 19.36 4.11 -12.39
C PHE A 20 19.41 2.73 -13.07
N ILE A 21 18.44 1.87 -12.76
CA ILE A 21 18.31 0.53 -13.37
C ILE A 21 18.06 0.65 -14.87
N THR A 22 17.15 1.54 -15.30
CA THR A 22 16.91 1.73 -16.74
C THR A 22 18.14 2.23 -17.48
N LEU A 23 18.83 3.23 -16.93
CA LEU A 23 20.01 3.82 -17.59
C LEU A 23 21.14 2.80 -17.70
N THR A 24 21.39 2.07 -16.61
CA THR A 24 22.38 0.99 -16.58
C THR A 24 22.03 -0.10 -17.61
N GLY A 25 20.75 -0.46 -17.72
CA GLY A 25 20.26 -1.41 -18.72
C GLY A 25 20.51 -0.95 -20.17
N PHE A 26 20.26 0.33 -20.47
CA PHE A 26 20.55 0.89 -21.80
C PHE A 26 22.05 0.94 -22.10
N ILE A 27 22.88 1.36 -21.14
CA ILE A 27 24.35 1.37 -21.30
C ILE A 27 24.86 -0.05 -21.55
N ALA A 28 24.40 -1.03 -20.76
CA ALA A 28 24.75 -2.43 -20.95
C ALA A 28 24.31 -2.95 -22.32
N LEU A 29 23.11 -2.56 -22.80
CA LEU A 29 22.62 -2.94 -24.12
C LEU A 29 23.51 -2.39 -25.25
N PHE A 30 23.97 -1.14 -25.15
CA PHE A 30 24.90 -0.56 -26.13
C PHE A 30 26.24 -1.29 -26.16
N ILE A 31 26.79 -1.62 -24.98
CA ILE A 31 28.04 -2.40 -24.87
C ILE A 31 27.85 -3.80 -25.49
N MET A 32 26.72 -4.46 -25.20
CA MET A 32 26.42 -5.78 -25.75
C MET A 32 26.19 -5.75 -27.26
N ALA A 33 25.53 -4.71 -27.80
CA ALA A 33 25.37 -4.53 -29.23
C ALA A 33 26.73 -4.37 -29.94
N TRP A 34 27.66 -3.63 -29.32
CA TRP A 34 29.02 -3.50 -29.82
C TRP A 34 29.78 -4.83 -29.80
N LEU A 35 29.71 -5.60 -28.71
CA LEU A 35 30.32 -6.93 -28.61
C LEU A 35 29.74 -7.93 -29.63
N CYS A 36 28.43 -7.88 -29.86
CA CYS A 36 27.77 -8.66 -30.90
C CYS A 36 28.38 -8.39 -32.29
N SER A 37 28.71 -7.13 -32.60
CA SER A 37 29.31 -6.80 -33.91
C SER A 37 30.65 -7.49 -34.16
N TYR A 38 31.41 -7.85 -33.12
CA TYR A 38 32.75 -8.43 -33.26
C TYR A 38 32.77 -9.95 -33.01
N TYR A 39 32.01 -10.44 -32.04
CA TYR A 39 32.10 -11.83 -31.55
C TYR A 39 30.92 -12.72 -31.95
N TRP A 40 30.02 -12.27 -32.82
CA TRP A 40 28.79 -13.01 -33.19
C TRP A 40 29.05 -14.45 -33.62
N GLN A 41 30.05 -14.67 -34.48
CA GLN A 41 30.34 -16.01 -35.02
C GLN A 41 30.91 -16.96 -33.97
N GLN A 42 31.60 -16.44 -32.95
CA GLN A 42 32.31 -17.22 -31.94
C GLN A 42 31.41 -17.54 -30.74
N ALA A 43 30.55 -16.61 -30.34
CA ALA A 43 29.80 -16.66 -29.08
C ALA A 43 28.31 -16.33 -29.23
N ARG A 44 27.68 -16.79 -30.32
CA ARG A 44 26.29 -16.45 -30.68
C ARG A 44 25.28 -16.66 -29.56
N PHE A 45 25.24 -17.86 -28.96
CA PHE A 45 24.26 -18.19 -27.93
C PHE A 45 24.45 -17.38 -26.63
N PRO A 46 25.66 -17.30 -26.03
CA PRO A 46 25.90 -16.45 -24.86
C PRO A 46 25.50 -14.99 -25.08
N LEU A 47 25.87 -14.41 -26.23
CA LEU A 47 25.55 -13.03 -26.58
C LEU A 47 24.03 -12.80 -26.67
N MET A 48 23.29 -13.75 -27.26
CA MET A 48 21.83 -13.68 -27.34
C MET A 48 21.19 -13.65 -25.94
N PHE A 49 21.66 -14.49 -25.01
CA PHE A 49 21.17 -14.47 -23.62
C PHE A 49 21.52 -13.18 -22.90
N MET A 50 22.71 -12.61 -23.10
CA MET A 50 23.10 -11.33 -22.51
C MET A 50 22.23 -10.17 -23.01
N VAL A 51 21.92 -10.13 -24.31
CA VAL A 51 21.00 -9.13 -24.87
C VAL A 51 19.62 -9.26 -24.24
N LEU A 52 19.10 -10.48 -24.10
CA LEU A 52 17.81 -10.73 -23.44
C LEU A 52 17.84 -10.24 -21.97
N ALA A 53 18.91 -10.52 -21.23
CA ALA A 53 19.07 -10.04 -19.86
C ALA A 53 19.07 -8.51 -19.75
N CYS A 54 19.70 -7.81 -20.72
CA CYS A 54 19.65 -6.35 -20.80
C CYS A 54 18.23 -5.84 -21.03
N LEU A 55 17.47 -6.46 -21.95
CA LEU A 55 16.08 -6.10 -22.20
C LEU A 55 15.19 -6.31 -20.97
N VAL A 56 15.36 -7.42 -20.25
CA VAL A 56 14.64 -7.68 -18.99
C VAL A 56 15.00 -6.62 -17.93
N THR A 57 16.27 -6.23 -17.83
CA THR A 57 16.73 -5.20 -16.87
C THR A 57 16.10 -3.84 -17.17
N ILE A 58 16.06 -3.43 -18.45
CA ILE A 58 15.39 -2.21 -18.88
C ILE A 58 13.89 -2.28 -18.55
N PHE A 59 13.24 -3.41 -18.86
CA PHE A 59 11.82 -3.61 -18.59
C PHE A 59 11.50 -3.50 -17.09
N ILE A 60 12.29 -4.12 -16.22
CA ILE A 60 12.14 -3.98 -14.76
C ILE A 60 12.31 -2.52 -14.31
N GLY A 61 13.30 -1.81 -14.86
CA GLY A 61 13.49 -0.39 -14.56
C GLY A 61 12.29 0.46 -14.97
N LEU A 62 11.72 0.23 -16.16
CA LEU A 62 10.53 0.92 -16.65
C LEU A 62 9.31 0.63 -15.76
N LEU A 63 9.13 -0.61 -15.32
CA LEU A 63 8.08 -0.96 -14.36
C LEU A 63 8.23 -0.20 -13.05
N LYS A 64 9.46 -0.02 -12.53
CA LYS A 64 9.71 0.81 -11.35
C LYS A 64 9.40 2.29 -11.58
N LEU A 65 9.68 2.82 -12.78
CA LEU A 65 9.36 4.21 -13.13
C LEU A 65 7.86 4.47 -13.25
N ALA A 66 7.08 3.46 -13.63
CA ALA A 66 5.62 3.55 -13.74
C ALA A 66 4.91 3.64 -12.37
N GLU A 67 5.62 3.44 -11.27
CA GLU A 67 5.05 3.59 -9.93
C GLU A 67 4.81 5.05 -9.54
N PRO A 68 3.79 5.32 -8.70
CA PRO A 68 3.51 6.67 -8.25
C PRO A 68 4.70 7.26 -7.48
N THR A 69 4.95 8.56 -7.66
CA THR A 69 6.07 9.26 -7.00
C THR A 69 5.94 9.27 -5.46
N TYR A 70 4.70 9.31 -4.98
CA TYR A 70 4.35 9.43 -3.57
C TYR A 70 3.38 8.32 -3.21
N SER A 71 3.59 7.70 -2.05
CA SER A 71 2.68 6.68 -1.50
C SER A 71 1.66 7.32 -0.56
N LEU A 72 2.05 8.35 0.19
CA LEU A 72 1.18 9.05 1.13
C LEU A 72 1.35 10.56 1.03
N ILE A 73 0.24 11.27 1.15
CA ILE A 73 0.18 12.72 1.21
C ILE A 73 -0.65 13.09 2.44
N LEU A 74 -0.03 13.79 3.38
CA LEU A 74 -0.66 14.32 4.58
C LEU A 74 -0.86 15.81 4.38
N THR A 75 -2.10 16.26 4.49
CA THR A 75 -2.45 17.68 4.53
C THR A 75 -3.05 18.00 5.89
N ALA A 76 -3.32 19.27 6.17
CA ALA A 76 -3.97 19.67 7.41
C ALA A 76 -5.39 19.07 7.57
N GLU A 77 -6.05 18.72 6.46
CA GLU A 77 -7.43 18.20 6.47
C GLU A 77 -7.51 16.70 6.19
N THR A 78 -6.63 16.19 5.34
CA THR A 78 -6.77 14.84 4.77
C THR A 78 -5.49 14.03 4.80
N LEU A 79 -5.67 12.72 4.89
CA LEU A 79 -4.69 11.68 4.65
C LEU A 79 -5.04 10.97 3.34
N THR A 80 -4.14 11.04 2.35
CA THR A 80 -4.34 10.40 1.05
C THR A 80 -3.29 9.33 0.80
N PHE A 81 -3.74 8.13 0.46
CA PHE A 81 -2.88 7.04 0.02
C PHE A 81 -2.96 6.86 -1.49
N HIS A 82 -1.80 6.87 -2.14
CA HIS A 82 -1.63 6.71 -3.58
C HIS A 82 -1.03 5.35 -3.89
N HIS A 83 -1.71 4.62 -4.77
CA HIS A 83 -1.30 3.31 -5.23
C HIS A 83 -1.37 3.23 -6.76
N ARG A 84 -0.66 2.28 -7.38
CA ARG A 84 -0.72 2.08 -8.84
C ARG A 84 -2.13 1.75 -9.33
N HIS A 85 -2.97 1.15 -8.47
CA HIS A 85 -4.34 0.76 -8.79
C HIS A 85 -5.39 1.80 -8.41
N GLY A 86 -4.99 2.96 -7.86
CA GLY A 86 -5.90 4.05 -7.50
C GLY A 86 -5.49 4.77 -6.23
N ARG A 87 -6.46 5.34 -5.52
CA ARG A 87 -6.21 6.03 -4.25
C ARG A 87 -7.37 5.87 -3.29
N TRP A 88 -7.09 6.09 -2.02
CA TRP A 88 -8.12 6.48 -1.06
C TRP A 88 -7.71 7.77 -0.35
N GLN A 89 -8.71 8.54 0.09
CA GLN A 89 -8.50 9.82 0.77
C GLN A 89 -9.47 9.95 1.93
N LEU A 90 -8.97 10.10 3.14
CA LEU A 90 -9.79 10.25 4.33
C LEU A 90 -9.55 11.61 4.98
N ASN A 91 -10.60 12.21 5.52
CA ASN A 91 -10.45 13.37 6.40
C ASN A 91 -9.96 12.88 7.78
N TRP A 92 -9.11 13.66 8.45
CA TRP A 92 -8.62 13.31 9.80
C TRP A 92 -9.76 13.06 10.80
N GLN A 93 -10.91 13.73 10.64
CA GLN A 93 -12.10 13.52 11.48
C GLN A 93 -12.69 12.10 11.38
N GLN A 94 -12.52 11.45 10.22
CA GLN A 94 -13.00 10.09 9.98
C GLN A 94 -12.06 9.04 10.59
N ILE A 95 -10.86 9.44 10.98
CA ILE A 95 -9.84 8.56 11.55
C ILE A 95 -9.91 8.66 13.07
N ARG A 96 -10.10 7.51 13.73
CA ARG A 96 -10.13 7.43 15.19
C ARG A 96 -8.73 7.32 15.78
N ASN A 97 -7.90 6.45 15.20
CA ASN A 97 -6.54 6.17 15.67
C ASN A 97 -5.67 5.58 14.55
N LEU A 98 -4.36 5.85 14.58
CA LEU A 98 -3.34 5.16 13.80
C LEU A 98 -2.31 4.51 14.73
N HIS A 99 -1.94 3.26 14.46
CA HIS A 99 -0.98 2.51 15.29
C HIS A 99 -0.18 1.51 14.45
N CYS A 100 1.01 1.13 14.93
CA CYS A 100 1.71 -0.05 14.41
C CYS A 100 0.92 -1.30 14.81
N VAL A 101 0.61 -2.15 13.84
CA VAL A 101 -0.15 -3.38 14.11
C VAL A 101 0.76 -4.35 14.84
N SER A 102 0.32 -4.81 16.01
CA SER A 102 1.05 -5.79 16.80
C SER A 102 0.09 -6.81 17.38
N ASN A 103 0.55 -8.03 17.56
CA ASN A 103 -0.22 -9.10 18.19
C ASN A 103 0.63 -9.74 19.30
N THR A 104 0.01 -10.09 20.43
CA THR A 104 0.69 -10.76 21.54
C THR A 104 0.34 -12.25 21.48
N VAL A 105 1.34 -13.08 21.23
CA VAL A 105 1.18 -14.54 21.13
C VAL A 105 1.92 -15.18 22.30
N GLY A 106 1.16 -15.59 23.32
CA GLY A 106 1.72 -16.06 24.58
C GLY A 106 2.42 -14.93 25.33
N ILE A 107 3.75 -14.99 25.43
CA ILE A 107 4.58 -13.99 26.13
C ILE A 107 5.26 -13.03 25.13
N ASN A 108 5.32 -13.39 23.85
CA ASN A 108 6.02 -12.60 22.84
C ASN A 108 5.04 -11.63 22.15
N ARG A 109 5.44 -10.36 22.06
CA ARG A 109 4.77 -9.37 21.24
C ARG A 109 5.41 -9.37 19.85
N GLU A 110 4.63 -9.70 18.85
CA GLU A 110 5.04 -9.68 17.45
C GLU A 110 4.50 -8.40 16.80
N GLU A 111 5.38 -7.59 16.24
CA GLU A 111 5.00 -6.42 15.45
C GLU A 111 4.90 -6.81 13.98
N LEU A 112 3.75 -6.53 13.39
CA LEU A 112 3.49 -6.80 11.99
C LEU A 112 4.00 -5.61 11.17
N ASN A 113 4.46 -5.88 9.94
CA ASN A 113 4.96 -4.85 9.00
C ASN A 113 3.83 -4.02 8.37
N TYR A 114 2.88 -3.57 9.19
CA TYR A 114 1.70 -2.80 8.78
C TYR A 114 1.38 -1.71 9.80
N VAL A 115 0.98 -0.55 9.29
CA VAL A 115 0.34 0.51 10.06
C VAL A 115 -1.17 0.38 9.90
N GLY A 116 -1.86 0.24 11.02
CA GLY A 116 -3.31 0.09 11.11
C GLY A 116 -3.99 1.44 11.29
N ILE A 117 -5.01 1.70 10.48
CA ILE A 117 -5.87 2.89 10.58
C ILE A 117 -7.25 2.42 11.05
N LYS A 118 -7.63 2.86 12.25
CA LYS A 118 -8.97 2.70 12.79
C LYS A 118 -9.82 3.89 12.38
N LEU A 119 -10.97 3.61 11.78
CA LEU A 119 -11.93 4.59 11.33
C LEU A 119 -13.06 4.74 12.36
N SER A 120 -13.71 5.89 12.36
CA SER A 120 -14.93 6.14 13.15
C SER A 120 -16.12 5.38 12.58
N SER A 121 -16.18 5.25 11.24
CA SER A 121 -17.13 4.41 10.52
C SER A 121 -16.46 3.81 9.28
N ILE A 122 -16.73 2.55 8.99
CA ILE A 122 -16.27 1.91 7.75
C ILE A 122 -16.92 2.56 6.51
N ASP A 123 -18.10 3.12 6.67
CA ASP A 123 -18.84 3.91 5.67
C ASP A 123 -17.97 5.03 5.09
N SER A 124 -17.13 5.64 5.93
CA SER A 124 -16.24 6.72 5.52
C SER A 124 -15.26 6.30 4.43
N ILE A 125 -14.83 5.03 4.38
CA ILE A 125 -13.94 4.57 3.31
C ILE A 125 -14.69 4.17 2.05
N ALA A 126 -15.95 3.77 2.15
CA ALA A 126 -16.73 3.27 1.00
C ALA A 126 -16.79 4.29 -0.15
N ASP A 127 -17.05 5.56 0.17
CA ASP A 127 -17.11 6.66 -0.81
C ASP A 127 -15.73 7.23 -1.18
N ASN A 128 -14.72 6.89 -0.39
CA ASN A 128 -13.40 7.52 -0.44
C ASN A 128 -12.30 6.61 -0.99
N ILE A 129 -12.64 5.42 -1.48
CA ILE A 129 -11.72 4.47 -2.11
C ILE A 129 -12.11 4.22 -3.57
N SER A 130 -11.13 4.21 -4.46
CA SER A 130 -11.38 3.76 -5.84
C SER A 130 -11.66 2.25 -5.88
N LEU A 131 -12.66 1.83 -6.67
CA LEU A 131 -13.06 0.41 -6.79
C LEU A 131 -11.90 -0.53 -7.14
N ARG A 132 -11.01 -0.10 -8.05
CA ARG A 132 -9.82 -0.88 -8.43
C ARG A 132 -8.86 -1.08 -7.25
N LEU A 133 -8.70 -0.07 -6.40
CA LEU A 133 -7.88 -0.18 -5.20
C LEU A 133 -8.56 -1.08 -4.16
N ALA A 134 -9.86 -0.91 -3.91
CA ALA A 134 -10.61 -1.76 -2.97
C ALA A 134 -10.43 -3.25 -3.29
N ASN A 135 -10.64 -3.63 -4.55
CA ASN A 135 -10.42 -5.01 -4.99
C ASN A 135 -8.95 -5.45 -4.83
N ARG A 136 -8.00 -4.59 -5.17
CA ARG A 136 -6.58 -4.90 -5.04
C ARG A 136 -6.14 -5.11 -3.58
N MET A 137 -6.66 -4.29 -2.66
CA MET A 137 -6.31 -4.33 -1.24
C MET A 137 -6.65 -5.69 -0.62
N ILE A 138 -7.78 -6.30 -0.96
CA ILE A 138 -8.17 -7.64 -0.48
C ILE A 138 -7.06 -8.67 -0.77
N HIS A 139 -6.47 -8.62 -1.96
CA HIS A 139 -5.41 -9.53 -2.35
C HIS A 139 -4.07 -9.20 -1.67
N GLU A 140 -3.74 -7.92 -1.53
CA GLU A 140 -2.52 -7.46 -0.85
C GLU A 140 -2.56 -7.72 0.67
N GLN A 141 -3.76 -7.81 1.25
CA GLN A 141 -3.99 -8.08 2.68
C GLN A 141 -4.25 -9.57 2.97
N LYS A 142 -4.23 -10.46 1.98
CA LYS A 142 -4.35 -11.91 2.20
C LYS A 142 -3.33 -12.48 3.20
N PRO A 143 -2.06 -12.01 3.25
CA PRO A 143 -1.12 -12.42 4.29
C PRO A 143 -1.60 -12.10 5.72
N LEU A 144 -2.32 -10.99 5.93
CA LEU A 144 -2.90 -10.64 7.24
C LEU A 144 -3.99 -11.63 7.65
N ILE A 145 -4.88 -11.99 6.73
CA ILE A 145 -5.91 -13.01 7.00
C ILE A 145 -5.26 -14.36 7.36
N HIS A 146 -4.25 -14.78 6.59
CA HIS A 146 -3.53 -16.01 6.88
C HIS A 146 -2.85 -15.97 8.25
N TYR A 147 -2.22 -14.85 8.59
CA TYR A 147 -1.66 -14.62 9.92
C TYR A 147 -2.73 -14.77 11.01
N CYS A 148 -3.86 -14.08 10.87
CA CYS A 148 -4.95 -14.15 11.84
C CYS A 148 -5.50 -15.56 12.03
N ILE A 149 -5.68 -16.34 10.96
CA ILE A 149 -6.12 -17.74 11.05
C ILE A 149 -5.07 -18.60 11.77
N LYS A 150 -3.79 -18.46 11.39
CA LYS A 150 -2.68 -19.21 12.00
C LYS A 150 -2.59 -18.97 13.50
N HIS A 151 -2.85 -17.73 13.94
CA HIS A 151 -2.81 -17.33 15.35
C HIS A 151 -4.18 -17.41 16.03
N GLN A 152 -5.18 -18.07 15.43
CA GLN A 152 -6.53 -18.27 15.97
C GLN A 152 -7.28 -16.97 16.33
N LEU A 153 -6.90 -15.85 15.71
CA LEU A 153 -7.62 -14.58 15.81
C LEU A 153 -8.88 -14.57 14.92
N LEU A 154 -8.90 -15.42 13.89
CA LEU A 154 -10.03 -15.64 13.00
C LEU A 154 -10.23 -17.13 12.77
N THR A 155 -11.48 -17.53 12.57
CA THR A 155 -11.78 -18.86 12.05
C THR A 155 -11.48 -18.93 10.55
N PHE A 156 -11.32 -20.14 10.01
CA PHE A 156 -11.14 -20.33 8.58
C PHE A 156 -12.31 -19.76 7.77
N GLU A 157 -13.54 -19.95 8.25
CA GLU A 157 -14.76 -19.44 7.61
C GLU A 157 -14.80 -17.92 7.55
N GLN A 158 -14.41 -17.23 8.63
CA GLN A 158 -14.30 -15.77 8.65
C GLN A 158 -13.22 -15.24 7.70
N GLY A 159 -12.20 -16.06 7.40
CA GLY A 159 -11.17 -15.72 6.42
C GLY A 159 -11.60 -15.86 4.96
N ILE A 160 -12.75 -16.47 4.69
CA ILE A 160 -13.31 -16.59 3.33
C ILE A 160 -13.90 -15.24 2.93
N LEU A 161 -13.65 -14.84 1.68
CA LEU A 161 -14.15 -13.57 1.16
C LEU A 161 -15.68 -13.60 1.03
N ASN A 162 -16.36 -12.66 1.70
CA ASN A 162 -17.80 -12.48 1.58
C ASN A 162 -18.11 -11.57 0.36
N PHE A 163 -19.03 -12.01 -0.51
CA PHE A 163 -19.50 -11.26 -1.69
C PHE A 163 -20.94 -10.78 -1.57
N GLU A 164 -21.56 -10.95 -0.41
CA GLU A 164 -22.89 -10.43 -0.12
C GLU A 164 -22.91 -8.89 -0.19
N PRO A 165 -24.08 -8.29 -0.48
CA PRO A 165 -24.24 -6.85 -0.40
C PRO A 165 -23.96 -6.32 1.01
N TYR A 166 -23.19 -5.24 1.11
CA TYR A 166 -22.89 -4.58 2.36
C TYR A 166 -23.91 -3.46 2.62
N VAL A 167 -24.51 -3.41 3.81
CA VAL A 167 -25.46 -2.36 4.20
C VAL A 167 -24.75 -1.33 5.06
N LEU A 168 -24.72 -0.09 4.59
CA LEU A 168 -24.17 1.06 5.31
C LEU A 168 -25.12 1.53 6.42
N LYS A 169 -24.64 2.37 7.34
CA LYS A 169 -25.41 2.88 8.48
C LYS A 169 -26.59 3.77 8.06
N ASP A 170 -26.49 4.39 6.90
CA ASP A 170 -27.57 5.17 6.28
C ASP A 170 -28.63 4.31 5.58
N GLY A 171 -28.44 2.98 5.56
CA GLY A 171 -29.32 2.02 4.90
C GLY A 171 -29.01 1.81 3.41
N SER A 172 -28.00 2.48 2.86
CA SER A 172 -27.60 2.27 1.46
C SER A 172 -26.90 0.92 1.28
N ILE A 173 -27.11 0.30 0.11
CA ILE A 173 -26.63 -1.05 -0.18
C ILE A 173 -25.49 -0.98 -1.19
N ILE A 174 -24.30 -1.37 -0.76
CA ILE A 174 -23.12 -1.51 -1.61
C ILE A 174 -23.02 -2.94 -2.13
N LYS A 175 -22.64 -3.09 -3.41
CA LYS A 175 -22.52 -4.38 -4.08
C LYS A 175 -21.16 -4.54 -4.76
N GLY A 176 -20.85 -5.78 -5.14
CA GLY A 176 -19.67 -6.10 -5.94
C GLY A 176 -18.36 -6.03 -5.14
N PRO A 177 -17.22 -5.75 -5.80
CA PRO A 177 -15.90 -5.80 -5.16
C PRO A 177 -15.73 -4.84 -3.99
N LEU A 178 -16.47 -3.71 -3.98
CA LEU A 178 -16.46 -2.78 -2.87
C LEU A 178 -17.12 -3.39 -1.63
N ALA A 179 -18.25 -4.08 -1.77
CA ALA A 179 -18.91 -4.76 -0.66
C ALA A 179 -17.99 -5.83 -0.03
N ALA A 180 -17.34 -6.62 -0.89
CA ALA A 180 -16.38 -7.63 -0.46
C ALA A 180 -15.19 -7.02 0.30
N PHE A 181 -14.71 -5.86 -0.14
CA PHE A 181 -13.66 -5.12 0.56
C PHE A 181 -14.13 -4.62 1.94
N LEU A 182 -15.36 -4.11 2.06
CA LEU A 182 -15.90 -3.63 3.33
C LEU A 182 -16.04 -4.78 4.34
N HIS A 183 -16.59 -5.93 3.92
CA HIS A 183 -16.63 -7.13 4.77
C HIS A 183 -15.23 -7.59 5.18
N HIS A 184 -14.28 -7.63 4.23
CA HIS A 184 -12.89 -7.99 4.50
C HIS A 184 -12.24 -7.04 5.53
N SER A 185 -12.51 -5.74 5.41
CA SER A 185 -12.00 -4.71 6.32
C SER A 185 -12.60 -4.83 7.72
N GLU A 186 -13.89 -5.15 7.85
CA GLU A 186 -14.54 -5.44 9.14
C GLU A 186 -13.97 -6.70 9.80
N VAL A 187 -13.75 -7.78 9.04
CA VAL A 187 -13.10 -9.00 9.56
C VAL A 187 -11.71 -8.70 10.13
N LEU A 188 -10.89 -7.91 9.40
CA LEU A 188 -9.59 -7.48 9.91
C LEU A 188 -9.69 -6.51 11.09
N HIS A 189 -10.75 -5.68 11.14
CA HIS A 189 -11.01 -4.83 12.29
C HIS A 189 -11.28 -5.64 13.55
N HIS A 190 -12.10 -6.68 13.46
CA HIS A 190 -12.36 -7.59 14.57
C HIS A 190 -11.09 -8.31 15.04
N ALA A 191 -10.23 -8.72 14.11
CA ALA A 191 -9.02 -9.49 14.43
C ALA A 191 -7.84 -8.64 14.93
N LEU A 192 -7.61 -7.46 14.33
CA LEU A 192 -6.40 -6.64 14.51
C LEU A 192 -6.69 -5.21 14.97
N GLY A 193 -7.96 -4.81 15.11
CA GLY A 193 -8.35 -3.50 15.64
C GLY A 193 -8.28 -2.34 14.66
N ALA A 194 -8.04 -2.58 13.36
CA ALA A 194 -7.94 -1.55 12.31
C ALA A 194 -8.72 -1.92 11.05
N HIS A 195 -9.23 -0.92 10.32
CA HIS A 195 -9.98 -1.15 9.07
C HIS A 195 -9.06 -1.11 7.84
N LEU A 196 -8.09 -0.20 7.83
CA LEU A 196 -7.13 -0.07 6.73
C LEU A 196 -5.72 -0.39 7.20
N PHE A 197 -4.94 -0.98 6.32
CA PHE A 197 -3.58 -1.41 6.60
C PHE A 197 -2.65 -0.86 5.52
N ILE A 198 -1.64 -0.11 5.94
CA ILE A 198 -0.56 0.38 5.07
C ILE A 198 0.67 -0.48 5.36
N ALA A 199 1.15 -1.22 4.36
CA ALA A 199 2.38 -1.99 4.50
C ALA A 199 3.60 -1.09 4.71
N ALA A 200 4.57 -1.54 5.50
CA ALA A 200 5.83 -0.83 5.75
C ALA A 200 6.59 -0.50 4.45
N SER A 201 6.48 -1.34 3.42
CA SER A 201 7.08 -1.12 2.10
C SER A 201 6.55 0.12 1.37
N ASN A 202 5.39 0.64 1.79
CA ASN A 202 4.83 1.88 1.26
C ASN A 202 5.30 3.13 2.03
N LEU A 203 6.06 2.97 3.11
CA LEU A 203 6.58 4.06 3.93
C LEU A 203 8.04 4.32 3.59
N ASN A 204 8.46 5.58 3.58
CA ASN A 204 9.84 6.00 3.33
C ASN A 204 10.62 6.16 4.65
N GLY A 205 10.50 5.20 5.57
CA GLY A 205 11.08 5.24 6.92
C GLY A 205 10.44 4.21 7.87
N PRO A 206 10.84 4.21 9.15
CA PRO A 206 10.23 3.39 10.19
C PRO A 206 8.72 3.62 10.33
N MET A 207 7.97 2.59 10.68
CA MET A 207 6.51 2.69 10.87
C MET A 207 6.18 3.60 12.05
N GLU A 208 6.99 3.55 13.10
CA GLU A 208 6.82 4.29 14.35
C GLU A 208 6.87 5.80 14.09
N ASP A 209 7.86 6.26 13.32
CA ASP A 209 8.02 7.66 12.93
C ASP A 209 6.79 8.16 12.16
N PHE A 210 6.28 7.35 11.24
CA PHE A 210 5.06 7.67 10.50
C PHE A 210 3.84 7.75 11.42
N VAL A 211 3.69 6.82 12.36
CA VAL A 211 2.57 6.81 13.31
C VAL A 211 2.60 8.04 14.23
N VAL A 212 3.77 8.42 14.75
CA VAL A 212 3.94 9.63 15.57
C VAL A 212 3.56 10.89 14.77
N LEU A 213 4.08 10.99 13.55
CA LEU A 213 3.76 12.07 12.64
C LEU A 213 2.26 12.15 12.34
N ALA A 214 1.64 11.05 11.92
CA ALA A 214 0.22 11.03 11.56
C ALA A 214 -0.69 11.31 12.76
N ASN A 215 -0.32 10.85 13.96
CA ASN A 215 -1.06 11.18 15.18
C ASN A 215 -0.94 12.66 15.55
N THR A 216 0.17 13.33 15.24
CA THR A 216 0.31 14.79 15.41
C THR A 216 -0.67 15.53 14.49
N TYR A 217 -0.78 15.13 13.22
CA TYR A 217 -1.78 15.68 12.31
C TYR A 217 -3.21 15.42 12.78
N LEU A 218 -3.49 14.20 13.29
CA LEU A 218 -4.79 13.84 13.84
C LEU A 218 -5.16 14.67 15.08
N ALA A 219 -4.21 14.92 15.99
CA ALA A 219 -4.42 15.75 17.18
C ALA A 219 -4.71 17.21 16.79
N ASN A 220 -3.88 17.79 15.93
CA ASN A 220 -4.07 19.15 15.42
C ASN A 220 -5.40 19.31 14.69
N ALA A 221 -5.80 18.30 13.91
CA ALA A 221 -7.09 18.33 13.23
C ALA A 221 -8.23 18.31 14.24
N LYS A 222 -8.17 17.50 15.31
CA LYS A 222 -9.20 17.50 16.36
C LYS A 222 -9.29 18.85 17.08
N GLU A 223 -8.15 19.45 17.42
CA GLU A 223 -8.11 20.77 18.09
C GLU A 223 -8.66 21.90 17.21
N ALA A 224 -8.44 21.87 15.90
CA ALA A 224 -8.90 22.92 15.00
C ALA A 224 -10.44 23.00 14.84
N TYR A 225 -11.19 22.02 15.35
CA TYR A 225 -12.66 21.97 15.29
C TYR A 225 -13.35 22.17 16.65
N TYR A 226 -12.59 22.30 17.73
CA TYR A 226 -13.09 22.72 19.05
C TYR A 226 -12.80 24.20 19.27
#